data_AF-A0A970X196-F1
#
_entry.id   AF-A0A970X196-F1
#
_cell.length_a   1.000
_cell.length_b   1.000
_cell.length_c   1.000
_cell.angle_alpha   90.00
_cell.angle_beta   90.00
_cell.angle_gamma   90.00
#
_symmetry.space_group_name_H-M   'P 1'
#
loop_
_entity.id
_entity.type
_entity.pdbx_description
1 polymer ?
#
loop_
_entity_poly.entity_id
_entity_poly.type
_entity_poly.pdbx_seq_one_letter_code
_entity_poly.pdbx_strand_id
1 'polypeptide(L)'
;MPVILSEHSFQAVIFDLDGTLINSLQDIADAMNRVLTAHGFPTHPYDAYRTFVGKGLRNLSEQVLPLEARDEATLQTIHTELLKDYKEHYIRKTDLYAGVATLLDALKDNGIGMAIVSNKAHEITSRIVNQLFAPWPFACVLGTGGDIPRKPDPAGAWMCARALGVEASRIVYVGDSGIDMQTARNCGMYPVGVTWGFRSRAELEANGAALLIDKPEALLQLWD
;
A
#
# COMPACT_ATOMS: atom_id res chain seq x y z
N MET A 1 -38.52 -22.97 9.20
CA MET A 1 -38.26 -22.04 8.07
C MET A 1 -36.76 -21.93 7.92
N PRO A 2 -36.18 -22.15 6.72
CA PRO A 2 -34.76 -21.88 6.56
C PRO A 2 -34.55 -20.38 6.62
N VAL A 3 -33.63 -19.95 7.49
CA VAL A 3 -33.06 -18.60 7.43
C VAL A 3 -32.29 -18.54 6.12
N ILE A 4 -32.75 -17.75 5.16
CA ILE A 4 -31.94 -17.39 4.00
C ILE A 4 -30.91 -16.40 4.54
N LEU A 5 -29.76 -16.91 4.97
CA LEU A 5 -28.58 -16.09 5.15
C LEU A 5 -28.18 -15.64 3.74
N SER A 6 -28.25 -14.34 3.45
CA SER A 6 -27.69 -13.80 2.21
C SER A 6 -26.21 -14.22 2.15
N GLU A 7 -25.85 -15.03 1.15
CA GLU A 7 -24.51 -15.53 0.96
C GLU A 7 -23.56 -14.35 0.65
N HIS A 8 -22.72 -14.03 1.65
CA HIS A 8 -21.47 -13.25 1.56
C HIS A 8 -21.52 -11.84 0.97
N SER A 9 -22.24 -10.91 1.62
CA SER A 9 -21.90 -9.48 1.47
C SER A 9 -20.59 -9.18 2.21
N PHE A 10 -19.65 -8.55 1.52
CA PHE A 10 -18.50 -7.93 2.19
C PHE A 10 -18.98 -6.85 3.17
N GLN A 11 -18.19 -6.59 4.21
CA GLN A 11 -18.55 -5.65 5.29
C GLN A 11 -17.48 -4.60 5.54
N ALA A 12 -16.27 -4.85 5.06
CA ALA A 12 -15.15 -3.93 5.22
C ALA A 12 -14.13 -4.11 4.10
N VAL A 13 -13.23 -3.13 4.02
CA VAL A 13 -12.13 -3.09 3.06
C VAL A 13 -10.82 -2.71 3.75
N ILE A 14 -9.76 -3.40 3.39
CA ILE A 14 -8.38 -3.07 3.75
C ILE A 14 -7.66 -2.64 2.48
N PHE A 15 -7.02 -1.48 2.52
CA PHE A 15 -6.25 -0.95 1.41
C PHE A 15 -4.75 -1.02 1.67
N ASP A 16 -3.95 -1.28 0.63
CA ASP A 16 -2.60 -0.73 0.60
C ASP A 16 -2.63 0.80 0.42
N LEU A 17 -1.51 1.46 0.68
CA LEU A 17 -1.37 2.90 0.57
C LEU A 17 -0.75 3.32 -0.77
N ASP A 18 0.54 3.05 -0.97
CA ASP A 18 1.29 3.48 -2.15
C ASP A 18 0.85 2.71 -3.38
N GLY A 19 0.60 3.38 -4.50
CA GLY A 19 0.16 2.69 -5.72
C GLY A 19 -1.33 2.32 -5.71
N THR A 20 -1.99 2.41 -4.55
CA THR A 20 -3.40 2.06 -4.37
C THR A 20 -4.26 3.28 -4.06
N LEU A 21 -4.08 3.89 -2.88
CA LEU A 21 -4.80 5.09 -2.48
C LEU A 21 -4.07 6.37 -2.92
N ILE A 22 -2.73 6.37 -2.88
CA ILE A 22 -1.91 7.54 -3.23
C ILE A 22 -0.84 7.23 -4.27
N ASN A 23 -0.51 8.23 -5.08
CA ASN A 23 0.66 8.20 -5.94
C ASN A 23 1.86 8.88 -5.26
N SER A 24 2.64 8.12 -4.51
CA SER A 24 3.83 8.62 -3.80
C SER A 24 5.14 8.47 -4.57
N LEU A 25 5.07 7.99 -5.82
CA LEU A 25 6.23 7.55 -6.60
C LEU A 25 7.26 8.67 -6.79
N GLN A 26 6.79 9.87 -7.13
CA GLN A 26 7.67 10.99 -7.45
C GLN A 26 8.42 11.52 -6.24
N ASP A 27 7.78 11.63 -5.08
CA ASP A 27 8.46 12.08 -3.85
C ASP A 27 9.49 11.07 -3.38
N ILE A 28 9.20 9.77 -3.48
CA ILE A 28 10.16 8.71 -3.18
C ILE A 28 11.35 8.77 -4.14
N ALA A 29 11.08 8.92 -5.44
CA ALA A 29 12.11 9.00 -6.46
C ALA A 29 13.00 10.24 -6.29
N ASP A 30 12.39 11.39 -6.01
CA ASP A 30 13.12 12.64 -5.77
C ASP A 30 14.00 12.54 -4.53
N ALA A 31 13.50 11.98 -3.43
CA ALA A 31 14.29 11.77 -2.21
C ALA A 31 15.48 10.84 -2.47
N MET A 32 15.23 9.70 -3.12
CA MET A 32 16.29 8.75 -3.43
C MET A 32 17.32 9.33 -4.41
N ASN A 33 16.89 10.02 -5.47
CA ASN A 33 17.82 10.63 -6.42
C ASN A 33 18.67 11.74 -5.81
N ARG A 34 18.15 12.51 -4.84
CA ARG A 34 18.96 13.45 -4.04
C ARG A 34 20.06 12.72 -3.27
N VAL A 35 19.72 11.63 -2.59
CA VAL A 35 20.68 10.82 -1.82
C VAL A 35 21.72 10.18 -2.75
N LEU A 36 21.31 9.57 -3.86
CA LEU A 36 22.25 8.97 -4.83
C LEU A 36 23.23 10.01 -5.36
N THR A 37 22.73 11.18 -5.76
CA THR A 37 23.57 12.29 -6.26
C THR A 37 24.57 12.75 -5.20
N ALA A 38 24.14 12.92 -3.95
CA ALA A 38 24.99 13.36 -2.85
C ALA A 38 26.14 12.38 -2.54
N HIS A 39 25.94 11.09 -2.83
CA HIS A 39 26.94 10.03 -2.64
C HIS A 39 27.68 9.66 -3.94
N GLY A 40 27.47 10.38 -5.04
CA GLY A 40 28.16 10.14 -6.32
C GLY A 40 27.67 8.90 -7.08
N PHE A 41 26.49 8.38 -6.75
CA PHE A 41 25.87 7.25 -7.46
C PHE A 41 24.97 7.71 -8.62
N PRO A 42 24.78 6.87 -9.65
CA PRO A 42 23.86 7.18 -10.73
C PRO A 42 22.41 7.28 -10.23
N THR A 43 21.68 8.25 -10.77
CA THR A 43 20.24 8.42 -10.52
C THR A 43 19.39 7.59 -11.47
N HIS A 44 18.10 7.47 -11.16
CA HIS A 44 17.15 6.68 -11.96
C HIS A 44 15.97 7.56 -12.42
N PRO A 45 15.38 7.29 -13.60
CA PRO A 45 14.16 7.95 -14.03
C PRO A 45 12.96 7.48 -13.18
N TYR A 46 11.90 8.29 -13.10
CA TYR A 46 10.70 7.96 -12.31
C TYR A 46 10.07 6.60 -12.65
N ASP A 47 10.07 6.22 -13.93
CA ASP A 47 9.47 4.95 -14.34
C ASP A 47 10.18 3.72 -13.72
N ALA A 48 11.51 3.78 -13.54
CA ALA A 48 12.27 2.71 -12.90
C ALA A 48 11.82 2.47 -11.45
N TYR A 49 11.46 3.53 -10.72
CA TYR A 49 10.99 3.45 -9.34
C TYR A 49 9.70 2.66 -9.18
N ARG A 50 8.89 2.48 -10.24
CA ARG A 50 7.70 1.65 -10.17
C ARG A 50 8.05 0.24 -9.71
N THR A 51 9.18 -0.30 -10.17
CA THR A 51 9.64 -1.63 -9.77
C THR A 51 10.38 -1.67 -8.43
N PHE A 52 10.99 -0.55 -8.03
CA PHE A 52 11.76 -0.46 -6.78
C PHE A 52 10.90 -0.21 -5.53
N VAL A 53 9.73 0.43 -5.69
CA VAL A 53 8.78 0.73 -4.60
C VAL A 53 7.87 -0.47 -4.32
N GLY A 54 7.44 -0.64 -3.06
CA GLY A 54 6.48 -1.68 -2.62
C GLY A 54 7.03 -2.66 -1.56
N LYS A 55 8.36 -2.81 -1.46
CA LYS A 55 9.05 -3.70 -0.50
C LYS A 55 9.73 -2.98 0.68
N GLY A 56 9.43 -1.69 0.84
CA GLY A 56 9.98 -0.80 1.87
C GLY A 56 11.29 -0.12 1.46
N LEU A 57 11.62 0.98 2.13
CA LEU A 57 12.73 1.88 1.75
C LEU A 57 14.11 1.23 1.82
N ARG A 58 14.32 0.23 2.68
CA ARG A 58 15.58 -0.52 2.72
C ARG A 58 15.80 -1.32 1.43
N ASN A 59 14.76 -2.00 0.94
CA ASN A 59 14.85 -2.73 -0.33
C ASN A 59 15.04 -1.77 -1.50
N LEU A 60 14.34 -0.64 -1.50
CA LEU A 60 14.59 0.43 -2.48
C LEU A 60 16.06 0.87 -2.48
N SER A 61 16.63 1.15 -1.30
CA SER A 61 18.02 1.62 -1.15
C SER A 61 19.03 0.63 -1.74
N GLU A 62 18.77 -0.67 -1.61
CA GLU A 62 19.60 -1.71 -2.21
C GLU A 62 19.43 -1.79 -3.73
N GLN A 63 18.18 -1.75 -4.23
CA GLN A 63 17.86 -1.94 -5.65
C GLN A 63 18.42 -0.84 -6.54
N VAL A 64 18.52 0.39 -6.04
CA VAL A 64 19.03 1.53 -6.81
C VAL A 64 20.56 1.57 -6.91
N LEU A 65 21.27 0.83 -6.05
CA LEU A 65 22.72 0.82 -6.03
C LEU A 65 23.29 -0.14 -7.10
N PRO A 66 24.43 0.21 -7.73
CA PRO A 66 25.23 -0.73 -8.51
C PRO A 66 25.59 -1.97 -7.68
N LEU A 67 25.69 -3.15 -8.30
CA LEU A 67 25.90 -4.42 -7.58
C LEU A 67 27.17 -4.40 -6.73
N GLU A 68 28.24 -3.79 -7.24
CA GLU A 68 29.53 -3.63 -6.58
C GLU A 68 29.51 -2.72 -5.35
N ALA A 69 28.46 -1.90 -5.17
CA ALA A 69 28.30 -0.96 -4.07
C ALA A 69 27.24 -1.40 -3.04
N ARG A 70 26.75 -2.65 -3.12
CA ARG A 70 25.72 -3.18 -2.21
C ARG A 70 26.30 -3.83 -0.95
N ASP A 71 27.43 -3.35 -0.46
CA ASP A 71 27.91 -3.75 0.87
C ASP A 71 27.02 -3.15 1.98
N GLU A 72 27.00 -3.80 3.15
CA GLU A 72 26.10 -3.41 4.25
C GLU A 72 26.35 -1.99 4.76
N ALA A 73 27.59 -1.51 4.76
CA ALA A 73 27.90 -0.16 5.26
C ALA A 73 27.37 0.92 4.31
N THR A 74 27.55 0.72 3.00
CA THR A 74 26.99 1.60 1.97
C THR A 74 25.46 1.57 2.01
N LEU A 75 24.85 0.38 2.03
CA LEU A 75 23.40 0.23 2.10
C LEU A 75 22.81 0.92 3.34
N GLN A 76 23.43 0.73 4.50
CA GLN A 76 22.97 1.36 5.75
C GLN A 76 23.06 2.88 5.66
N THR A 77 24.13 3.44 5.10
CA THR A 77 24.31 4.88 4.92
C THR A 77 23.22 5.45 4.01
N ILE A 78 23.04 4.85 2.83
CA ILE A 78 22.04 5.28 1.84
C ILE A 78 20.63 5.17 2.39
N HIS A 79 20.33 4.09 3.11
CA HIS A 79 19.03 3.90 3.75
C HIS A 79 18.73 4.94 4.83
N THR A 80 19.72 5.26 5.69
CA THR A 80 19.58 6.27 6.74
C THR A 80 19.35 7.66 6.15
N GLU A 81 20.13 8.06 5.14
CA GLU A 81 19.97 9.36 4.48
C GLU A 81 18.65 9.45 3.70
N LEU A 82 18.20 8.36 3.05
CA LEU A 82 16.88 8.30 2.41
C LEU A 82 15.76 8.49 3.42
N LEU A 83 15.81 7.81 4.58
CA LEU A 83 14.80 7.99 5.62
C LEU A 83 14.75 9.44 6.11
N LYS A 84 15.91 10.06 6.31
CA LYS A 84 16.02 11.45 6.74
C LYS A 84 15.44 12.42 5.70
N ASP A 85 15.84 12.30 4.44
CA ASP A 85 15.35 13.19 3.38
C ASP A 85 13.84 12.98 3.15
N TYR A 86 13.38 11.74 3.04
CA TYR A 86 11.98 11.46 2.76
C TYR A 86 11.06 11.89 3.91
N LYS A 87 11.49 11.84 5.17
CA LYS A 87 10.72 12.36 6.32
C LYS A 87 10.40 13.86 6.23
N GLU A 88 11.20 14.63 5.51
CA GLU A 88 10.99 16.06 5.29
C GLU A 88 10.18 16.35 4.00
N HIS A 89 10.06 15.36 3.11
CA HIS A 89 9.60 15.55 1.73
C HIS A 89 8.55 14.53 1.26
N TYR A 90 7.91 13.81 2.17
CA TYR A 90 7.02 12.68 1.83
C TYR A 90 5.69 13.05 1.16
N ILE A 91 5.37 14.35 1.05
CA ILE A 91 4.05 14.83 0.59
C ILE A 91 4.12 16.13 -0.24
N ARG A 92 5.18 16.29 -1.05
CA ARG A 92 5.30 17.46 -1.94
C ARG A 92 4.56 17.27 -3.25
N LYS A 93 4.59 16.07 -3.81
CA LYS A 93 3.92 15.65 -5.05
C LYS A 93 2.98 14.48 -4.85
N THR A 94 3.03 13.85 -3.67
CA THR A 94 2.14 12.77 -3.28
C THR A 94 0.72 13.28 -3.10
N ASP A 95 -0.22 12.66 -3.80
CA ASP A 95 -1.64 12.94 -3.70
C ASP A 95 -2.46 11.65 -3.91
N LEU A 96 -3.75 11.70 -3.59
CA LEU A 96 -4.70 10.63 -3.87
C LEU A 96 -4.78 10.36 -5.37
N TYR A 97 -4.98 9.10 -5.75
CA TYR A 97 -5.38 8.81 -7.12
C TYR A 97 -6.77 9.38 -7.42
N ALA A 98 -7.00 9.76 -8.68
CA ALA A 98 -8.29 10.23 -9.15
C ALA A 98 -9.40 9.20 -8.85
N GLY A 99 -10.50 9.65 -8.23
CA GLY A 99 -11.62 8.79 -7.83
C GLY A 99 -11.52 8.21 -6.42
N VAL A 100 -10.34 8.22 -5.78
CA VAL A 100 -10.17 7.66 -4.42
C VAL A 100 -11.01 8.41 -3.38
N ALA A 101 -11.03 9.74 -3.41
CA ALA A 101 -11.85 10.52 -2.48
C ALA A 101 -13.36 10.16 -2.61
N THR A 102 -13.85 10.06 -3.85
CA THR A 102 -15.23 9.66 -4.15
C THR A 102 -15.54 8.24 -3.67
N LEU A 103 -14.62 7.29 -3.87
CA LEU A 103 -14.74 5.93 -3.35
C LEU A 103 -14.83 5.94 -1.81
N LEU A 104 -13.94 6.65 -1.12
CA LEU A 104 -13.91 6.69 0.34
C LEU A 104 -15.14 7.36 0.94
N ASP A 105 -15.69 8.39 0.28
CA ASP A 105 -16.97 8.99 0.67
C ASP A 105 -18.11 7.99 0.56
N ALA A 106 -18.22 7.28 -0.56
CA ALA A 106 -19.25 6.27 -0.74
C ALA A 106 -19.12 5.13 0.28
N LEU A 107 -17.92 4.64 0.58
CA LEU A 107 -17.71 3.60 1.60
C LEU A 107 -18.13 4.08 2.99
N LYS A 108 -17.75 5.31 3.36
CA LYS A 108 -18.15 5.94 4.62
C LYS A 108 -19.67 6.09 4.72
N ASP A 109 -20.31 6.61 3.68
CA ASP A 109 -21.76 6.87 3.67
C ASP A 109 -22.59 5.59 3.71
N ASN A 110 -22.05 4.48 3.18
CA ASN A 110 -22.65 3.15 3.28
C ASN A 110 -22.26 2.37 4.55
N GLY A 111 -21.51 2.99 5.47
CA GLY A 111 -21.11 2.36 6.73
C GLY A 111 -20.13 1.20 6.57
N ILE A 112 -19.38 1.14 5.46
CA ILE A 112 -18.38 0.11 5.20
C ILE A 112 -17.10 0.44 5.98
N GLY A 113 -16.63 -0.50 6.79
CA GLY A 113 -15.42 -0.32 7.58
C GLY A 113 -14.17 -0.24 6.70
N MET A 114 -13.26 0.68 7.02
CA MET A 114 -12.02 0.90 6.25
C MET A 114 -10.78 0.76 7.13
N ALA A 115 -9.72 0.17 6.58
CA ALA A 115 -8.40 0.12 7.20
C ALA A 115 -7.28 0.16 6.16
N ILE A 116 -6.04 0.45 6.60
CA ILE A 116 -4.85 0.55 5.75
C ILE A 116 -3.76 -0.38 6.27
N VAL A 117 -3.13 -1.16 5.38
CA VAL A 117 -1.93 -1.97 5.66
C VAL A 117 -0.88 -1.72 4.58
N SER A 118 0.24 -1.08 4.95
CA SER A 118 1.30 -0.68 4.02
C SER A 118 2.67 -1.22 4.43
N ASN A 119 3.51 -1.53 3.43
CA ASN A 119 4.94 -1.83 3.64
C ASN A 119 5.80 -0.58 3.94
N LYS A 120 5.22 0.62 3.86
CA LYS A 120 5.85 1.87 4.30
C LYS A 120 6.07 1.86 5.82
N ALA A 121 7.06 2.59 6.32
CA ALA A 121 7.33 2.70 7.75
C ALA A 121 6.13 3.31 8.49
N HIS A 122 5.74 2.73 9.63
CA HIS A 122 4.53 3.11 10.37
C HIS A 122 4.44 4.62 10.65
N GLU A 123 5.53 5.24 11.11
CA GLU A 123 5.58 6.69 11.37
C GLU A 123 5.19 7.54 10.15
N ILE A 124 5.65 7.16 8.96
CA ILE A 124 5.38 7.89 7.71
C ILE A 124 3.95 7.60 7.23
N THR A 125 3.52 6.34 7.28
CA THR A 125 2.14 5.94 6.97
C THR A 125 1.14 6.75 7.79
N SER A 126 1.33 6.80 9.11
CA SER A 126 0.43 7.54 10.02
C SER A 126 0.44 9.04 9.75
N ARG A 127 1.59 9.63 9.44
CA ARG A 127 1.69 11.05 9.05
C ARG A 127 0.92 11.37 7.77
N ILE A 128 1.08 10.55 6.73
CA ILE A 128 0.36 10.71 5.46
C ILE A 128 -1.15 10.58 5.68
N VAL A 129 -1.58 9.55 6.41
CA VAL A 129 -3.01 9.32 6.68
C VAL A 129 -3.62 10.48 7.47
N ASN A 130 -2.91 10.99 8.49
CA ASN A 130 -3.38 12.15 9.24
C ASN A 130 -3.50 13.44 8.41
N GLN A 131 -2.73 13.60 7.32
CA GLN A 131 -2.75 14.80 6.49
C GLN A 131 -3.71 14.70 5.31
N LEU A 132 -3.71 13.58 4.59
CA LEU A 132 -4.49 13.42 3.36
C LEU A 132 -5.85 12.76 3.59
N PHE A 133 -6.00 12.00 4.68
CA PHE A 133 -7.16 11.13 4.88
C PHE A 133 -7.97 11.46 6.15
N ALA A 134 -7.67 12.58 6.81
CA ALA A 134 -8.40 13.04 8.00
C ALA A 134 -9.94 13.06 7.89
N PRO A 135 -10.55 13.31 6.71
CA PRO A 135 -12.01 13.27 6.57
C PRO A 135 -12.65 11.88 6.67
N TRP A 136 -11.89 10.79 6.50
CA TRP A 136 -12.42 9.43 6.44
C TRP A 136 -12.02 8.59 7.66
N PRO A 137 -12.96 7.87 8.29
CA PRO A 137 -12.69 7.10 9.49
C PRO A 137 -12.05 5.75 9.15
N PHE A 138 -10.72 5.67 9.20
CA PHE A 138 -10.01 4.39 9.16
C PHE A 138 -9.96 3.77 10.57
N ALA A 139 -10.54 2.59 10.73
CA ALA A 139 -10.56 1.87 12.01
C ALA A 139 -9.16 1.40 12.43
N CYS A 140 -8.27 1.20 11.47
CA CYS A 140 -6.90 0.77 11.70
C CYS A 140 -5.98 1.25 10.57
N VAL A 141 -4.80 1.75 10.94
CA VAL A 141 -3.78 2.23 10.00
C VAL A 141 -2.44 1.64 10.43
N LEU A 142 -1.89 0.73 9.61
CA LEU A 142 -0.65 0.03 9.92
C LEU A 142 0.36 0.26 8.79
N GLY A 143 1.50 0.86 9.12
CA GLY A 143 2.75 0.63 8.40
C GLY A 143 3.64 -0.40 9.11
N THR A 144 4.82 -0.65 8.56
CA THR A 144 5.80 -1.62 9.08
C THR A 144 6.72 -1.03 10.14
N GLY A 145 7.28 -1.89 10.98
CA GLY A 145 8.22 -1.53 12.05
C GLY A 145 7.73 -1.98 13.42
N GLY A 146 8.66 -2.08 14.38
CA GLY A 146 8.37 -2.70 15.68
C GLY A 146 7.86 -4.13 15.52
N ASP A 147 6.69 -4.42 16.09
CA ASP A 147 6.05 -5.74 16.05
C ASP A 147 5.17 -5.97 14.82
N ILE A 148 5.11 -5.04 13.87
CA ILE A 148 4.29 -5.17 12.65
C ILE A 148 5.17 -5.72 11.52
N PRO A 149 5.01 -7.00 11.13
CA PRO A 149 5.79 -7.60 10.06
C PRO A 149 5.41 -7.00 8.70
N ARG A 150 6.29 -7.19 7.71
CA ARG A 150 6.04 -6.75 6.34
C ARG A 150 5.11 -7.72 5.62
N LYS A 151 4.26 -7.18 4.75
CA LYS A 151 3.56 -7.96 3.74
C LYS A 151 4.59 -8.76 2.90
N PRO A 152 4.33 -10.03 2.55
CA PRO A 152 3.01 -10.69 2.55
C PRO A 152 2.62 -11.43 3.84
N ASP A 153 3.26 -11.13 4.97
CA ASP A 153 2.84 -11.66 6.26
C ASP A 153 1.39 -11.20 6.58
N PRO A 154 0.48 -12.13 6.96
CA PRO A 154 -0.93 -11.81 7.19
C PRO A 154 -1.21 -11.09 8.50
N ALA A 155 -0.24 -11.00 9.43
CA ALA A 155 -0.49 -10.49 10.79
C ALA A 155 -1.06 -9.07 10.80
N GLY A 156 -0.52 -8.17 9.97
CA GLY A 156 -1.04 -6.80 9.85
C GLY A 156 -2.49 -6.77 9.37
N ALA A 157 -2.84 -7.58 8.37
CA ALA A 157 -4.21 -7.69 7.88
C ALA A 157 -5.17 -8.26 8.95
N TRP A 158 -4.74 -9.26 9.72
CA TRP A 158 -5.53 -9.80 10.83
C TRP A 158 -5.71 -8.80 11.97
N MET A 159 -4.71 -7.96 12.27
CA MET A 159 -4.85 -6.88 13.25
C MET A 159 -5.93 -5.89 12.80
N CYS A 160 -5.92 -5.48 11.53
CA CYS A 160 -6.97 -4.63 10.97
C CYS A 160 -8.35 -5.31 11.00
N ALA A 161 -8.45 -6.59 10.66
CA ALA A 161 -9.71 -7.34 10.72
C ALA A 161 -10.31 -7.35 12.14
N ARG A 162 -9.46 -7.55 13.17
CA ARG A 162 -9.88 -7.47 14.58
C ARG A 162 -10.35 -6.07 14.97
N ALA A 163 -9.65 -5.02 14.53
CA ALA A 163 -10.04 -3.64 14.80
C ALA A 163 -11.37 -3.27 14.11
N LEU A 164 -11.62 -3.82 12.93
CA LEU A 164 -12.89 -3.68 12.20
C LEU A 164 -14.03 -4.50 12.83
N GLY A 165 -13.70 -5.54 13.60
CA GLY A 165 -14.69 -6.49 14.13
C GLY A 165 -15.32 -7.37 13.05
N VAL A 166 -14.61 -7.61 11.94
CA VAL A 166 -15.11 -8.33 10.76
C VAL A 166 -14.28 -9.60 10.51
N GLU A 167 -14.96 -10.69 10.15
CA GLU A 167 -14.29 -11.93 9.74
C GLU A 167 -13.53 -11.73 8.42
N ALA A 168 -12.34 -12.33 8.29
CA ALA A 168 -11.49 -12.12 7.12
C ALA A 168 -12.18 -12.47 5.78
N SER A 169 -13.04 -13.50 5.76
CA SER A 169 -13.83 -13.89 4.57
C SER A 169 -14.84 -12.84 4.12
N ARG A 170 -15.14 -11.84 4.95
CA ARG A 170 -16.04 -10.71 4.67
C ARG A 170 -15.29 -9.40 4.43
N ILE A 171 -13.96 -9.47 4.26
CA ILE A 171 -13.11 -8.32 4.00
C ILE A 171 -12.56 -8.40 2.57
N VAL A 172 -12.68 -7.28 1.87
CA VAL A 172 -11.97 -7.05 0.60
C VAL A 172 -10.58 -6.50 0.91
N TYR A 173 -9.54 -7.08 0.32
CA TYR A 173 -8.18 -6.53 0.40
C TYR A 173 -7.79 -5.96 -0.96
N VAL A 174 -7.50 -4.66 -1.00
CA VAL A 174 -7.23 -3.91 -2.23
C VAL A 174 -5.77 -3.48 -2.27
N GLY A 175 -5.07 -3.79 -3.35
CA GLY A 175 -3.68 -3.39 -3.53
C GLY A 175 -3.23 -3.41 -4.99
N ASP A 176 -2.05 -2.86 -5.27
CA ASP A 176 -1.53 -2.72 -6.63
C ASP A 176 -0.35 -3.66 -6.94
N SER A 177 0.02 -4.54 -6.02
CA SER A 177 1.17 -5.42 -6.19
C SER A 177 0.88 -6.90 -5.93
N GLY A 178 1.75 -7.78 -6.43
CA GLY A 178 1.66 -9.21 -6.12
C GLY A 178 1.81 -9.51 -4.62
N ILE A 179 2.47 -8.63 -3.85
CA ILE A 179 2.60 -8.74 -2.40
C ILE A 179 1.23 -8.58 -1.73
N ASP A 180 0.40 -7.66 -2.22
CA ASP A 180 -0.95 -7.44 -1.70
C ASP A 180 -1.84 -8.64 -1.95
N MET A 181 -1.79 -9.18 -3.17
CA MET A 181 -2.59 -10.35 -3.55
C MET A 181 -2.17 -11.59 -2.73
N GLN A 182 -0.88 -11.77 -2.48
CA GLN A 182 -0.39 -12.78 -1.56
C GLN A 182 -0.86 -12.53 -0.12
N THR A 183 -0.80 -11.29 0.38
CA THR A 183 -1.26 -10.92 1.73
C THR A 183 -2.72 -11.31 1.92
N ALA A 184 -3.58 -10.87 1.00
CA ALA A 184 -5.01 -11.14 0.99
C ALA A 184 -5.32 -12.64 1.06
N ARG A 185 -4.65 -13.45 0.23
CA ARG A 185 -4.82 -14.91 0.26
C ARG A 185 -4.32 -15.53 1.57
N ASN A 186 -3.17 -15.09 2.06
CA ASN A 186 -2.57 -15.61 3.31
C ASN A 186 -3.47 -15.35 4.52
N CYS A 187 -4.29 -14.29 4.50
CA CYS A 187 -5.23 -13.99 5.57
C CYS A 187 -6.68 -14.41 5.29
N GLY A 188 -6.98 -15.01 4.13
CA GLY A 188 -8.32 -15.48 3.76
C GLY A 188 -9.30 -14.36 3.36
N MET A 189 -8.80 -13.22 2.91
CA MET A 189 -9.57 -12.07 2.43
C MET A 189 -9.74 -12.12 0.91
N TYR A 190 -10.72 -11.38 0.39
CA TYR A 190 -10.97 -11.34 -1.05
C TYR A 190 -9.98 -10.39 -1.77
N PRO A 191 -9.08 -10.91 -2.64
CA PRO A 191 -8.01 -10.12 -3.24
C PRO A 191 -8.51 -9.32 -4.46
N VAL A 192 -8.41 -7.99 -4.39
CA VAL A 192 -8.74 -7.08 -5.48
C VAL A 192 -7.49 -6.30 -5.91
N GLY A 193 -7.03 -6.55 -7.13
CA GLY A 193 -5.90 -5.83 -7.71
C GLY A 193 -6.33 -4.57 -8.44
N VAL A 194 -5.58 -3.48 -8.27
CA VAL A 194 -5.82 -2.23 -8.98
C VAL A 194 -4.78 -2.01 -10.08
N THR A 195 -5.20 -1.57 -11.27
CA THR A 195 -4.30 -1.49 -12.43
C THR A 195 -3.71 -0.10 -12.69
N TRP A 196 -4.14 0.92 -11.94
CA TRP A 196 -3.59 2.28 -12.04
C TRP A 196 -2.28 2.48 -11.27
N GLY A 197 -1.90 1.51 -10.42
CA GLY A 197 -0.72 1.58 -9.58
C GLY A 197 0.60 1.26 -10.29
N PHE A 198 1.52 0.64 -9.57
CA PHE A 198 2.90 0.45 -9.99
C PHE A 198 3.14 -0.86 -10.72
N ARG A 199 2.33 -1.91 -10.48
CA ARG A 199 2.52 -3.23 -11.12
C ARG A 199 1.59 -3.47 -12.28
N SER A 200 1.98 -4.46 -13.09
CA SER A 200 1.21 -4.88 -14.25
C SER A 200 0.03 -5.76 -13.85
N ARG A 201 -1.02 -5.74 -14.67
CA ARG A 201 -2.15 -6.68 -14.62
C ARG A 201 -1.69 -8.14 -14.52
N ALA A 202 -0.71 -8.53 -15.34
CA ALA A 202 -0.18 -9.89 -15.36
C ALA A 202 0.48 -10.31 -14.03
N GLU A 203 1.16 -9.39 -13.34
CA GLU A 203 1.70 -9.67 -12.00
C GLU A 203 0.58 -9.94 -11.00
N LEU A 204 -0.47 -9.12 -11.00
CA LEU A 204 -1.60 -9.26 -10.09
C LEU A 204 -2.33 -10.59 -10.29
N GLU A 205 -2.61 -10.96 -11.54
CA GLU A 205 -3.23 -12.24 -11.91
C GLU A 205 -2.36 -13.43 -11.47
N ALA A 206 -1.07 -13.40 -11.78
CA ALA A 206 -0.13 -14.45 -11.39
C ALA A 206 -0.01 -14.61 -9.86
N ASN A 207 -0.29 -13.54 -9.10
CA ASN A 207 -0.27 -13.53 -7.64
C ASN A 207 -1.65 -13.67 -7.00
N GLY A 208 -2.68 -14.01 -7.77
CA GLY A 208 -3.98 -14.44 -7.26
C GLY A 208 -4.97 -13.33 -6.95
N ALA A 209 -4.94 -12.24 -7.69
CA ALA A 209 -6.08 -11.34 -7.76
C ALA A 209 -7.35 -12.13 -8.16
N ALA A 210 -8.41 -11.98 -7.38
CA ALA A 210 -9.73 -12.56 -7.68
C ALA A 210 -10.54 -11.62 -8.59
N LEU A 211 -10.32 -10.31 -8.43
CA LEU A 211 -10.88 -9.27 -9.27
C LEU A 211 -9.81 -8.24 -9.59
N LEU A 212 -9.88 -7.67 -10.79
CA LEU A 212 -9.08 -6.53 -11.20
C LEU A 212 -9.96 -5.36 -11.59
N ILE A 213 -9.62 -4.18 -11.11
CA ILE A 213 -10.35 -2.93 -11.38
C ILE A 213 -9.43 -1.87 -11.95
N ASP A 214 -9.97 -1.10 -12.91
CA ASP A 214 -9.22 -0.05 -13.63
C ASP A 214 -9.52 1.37 -13.13
N LYS A 215 -10.49 1.51 -12.22
CA LYS A 215 -10.82 2.77 -11.55
C LYS A 215 -11.33 2.52 -10.11
N PRO A 216 -11.07 3.42 -9.14
CA PRO A 216 -11.48 3.21 -7.75
C PRO A 216 -12.98 2.93 -7.56
N GLU A 217 -13.86 3.62 -8.27
CA GLU A 217 -15.31 3.53 -8.10
C GLU A 217 -15.88 2.16 -8.48
N ALA A 218 -15.16 1.39 -9.31
CA ALA A 218 -15.57 0.03 -9.66
C ALA A 218 -15.59 -0.92 -8.44
N LEU A 219 -14.87 -0.58 -7.36
CA LEU A 219 -14.88 -1.35 -6.13
C LEU A 219 -16.26 -1.39 -5.46
N LEU A 220 -17.08 -0.35 -5.63
CA LEU A 220 -18.39 -0.22 -4.97
C LEU A 220 -19.38 -1.33 -5.38
N GLN A 221 -19.20 -1.91 -6.57
CA GLN A 221 -20.02 -3.01 -7.09
C GLN A 221 -19.98 -4.28 -6.22
N LEU A 222 -19.04 -4.36 -5.27
CA LEU A 222 -18.93 -5.47 -4.32
C LEU A 222 -19.91 -5.35 -3.13
N TRP A 223 -20.61 -4.22 -2.99
CA TRP A 223 -21.62 -3.96 -1.95
C TRP A 223 -23.02 -3.62 -2.49
N ASP A 224 -23.19 -3.67 -3.81
CA ASP A 224 -24.49 -3.48 -4.49
C ASP A 224 -25.39 -4.73 -4.40
#